data_AF-A0A7K0CNI4-F1
#
_entry.id   AF-A0A7K0CNI4-F1
#
_cell.length_a   1.000
_cell.length_b   1.000
_cell.length_c   1.000
_cell.angle_alpha   90.00
_cell.angle_beta   90.00
_cell.angle_gamma   90.00
#
_symmetry.space_group_name_H-M   'P 1'
#
loop_
_entity.id
_entity.type
_entity.pdbx_description
1 polymer ?
#
loop_
_entity_poly.entity_id
_entity_poly.type
_entity_poly.pdbx_seq_one_letter_code
_entity_poly.pdbx_strand_id
1 'polypeptide(L)' 'MVIEFDPTQPKWTQIADDLRAKIASGEYPPRTLISEVQLERDYGVARITVRKATAALREEGLITTTPGMGSFVAG' A
#
# COMPACT_ATOMS: atom_id res chain seq x y z
N MET A 1 10.97 4.55 -5.79
CA MET A 1 10.61 3.59 -6.87
C MET A 1 9.65 4.34 -7.77
N VAL A 2 9.97 4.55 -9.04
CA VAL A 2 9.08 5.33 -9.92
C VAL A 2 8.18 4.36 -10.66
N ILE A 3 6.94 4.23 -10.22
CA ILE A 3 5.92 3.51 -11.01
C ILE A 3 5.42 4.49 -12.07
N GLU A 4 5.55 4.11 -13.33
CA GLU A 4 4.84 4.78 -14.41
C GLU A 4 3.36 4.37 -14.32
N PHE A 5 2.52 5.33 -13.96
CA PHE A 5 1.08 5.08 -13.86
C PHE A 5 0.44 5.00 -15.24
N ASP A 6 -0.34 3.94 -15.47
CA ASP A 6 -1.27 3.87 -16.59
C ASP A 6 -2.34 4.97 -16.41
N PRO A 7 -2.45 5.95 -17.33
CA PRO A 7 -3.41 7.05 -17.22
C PRO A 7 -4.86 6.59 -17.41
N THR A 8 -5.10 5.38 -17.94
CA THR A 8 -6.44 4.81 -18.14
C THR A 8 -6.99 4.12 -16.88
N GLN A 9 -6.15 3.93 -15.86
CA GLN A 9 -6.51 3.25 -14.63
C GLN A 9 -6.38 4.16 -13.40
N PRO A 10 -7.22 3.98 -12.37
CA PRO A 10 -7.05 4.70 -11.11
C PRO A 10 -5.69 4.39 -10.46
N LYS A 11 -4.91 5.42 -10.11
CA LYS A 11 -3.60 5.26 -9.46
C LYS A 11 -3.64 4.40 -8.19
N TRP A 12 -4.73 4.49 -7.41
CA TRP A 12 -4.84 3.74 -6.15
C TRP A 12 -4.89 2.23 -6.38
N THR A 13 -5.47 1.77 -7.50
CA THR A 13 -5.56 0.35 -7.86
C THR A 13 -4.17 -0.16 -8.22
N GLN A 14 -3.45 0.58 -9.06
CA GLN A 14 -2.06 0.24 -9.44
C GLN A 14 -1.12 0.19 -8.23
N ILE A 15 -1.28 1.10 -7.27
CA ILE A 15 -0.52 1.07 -6.00
C ILE A 15 -0.91 -0.16 -5.18
N ALA A 16 -2.19 -0.51 -5.08
CA ALA A 16 -2.61 -1.71 -4.38
C ALA A 16 -2.00 -2.96 -5.03
N ASP A 17 -2.01 -3.05 -6.36
CA ASP A 17 -1.42 -4.16 -7.13
C ASP A 17 0.08 -4.32 -6.85
N ASP A 18 0.84 -3.23 -6.89
CA ASP A 18 2.28 -3.24 -6.56
C ASP A 18 2.53 -3.68 -5.11
N LEU A 19 1.76 -3.14 -4.16
CA LEU A 19 1.87 -3.53 -2.75
C LEU A 19 1.53 -5.01 -2.53
N ARG A 20 0.52 -5.56 -3.23
CA ARG A 20 0.23 -7.00 -3.20
C ARG A 20 1.41 -7.82 -3.71
N ALA A 21 2.02 -7.40 -4.82
CA ALA A 21 3.18 -8.09 -5.37
C ALA A 21 4.36 -8.07 -4.40
N LYS A 22 4.61 -6.96 -3.70
CA LYS A 22 5.65 -6.85 -2.66
C LYS A 22 5.39 -7.71 -1.44
N ILE A 23 4.14 -7.81 -1.00
CA ILE A 23 3.76 -8.71 0.10
C ILE A 23 3.92 -10.18 -0.34
N ALA A 24 3.40 -10.54 -1.51
CA ALA A 24 3.45 -11.91 -2.03
C ALA A 24 4.87 -12.40 -2.33
N SER A 25 5.77 -11.52 -2.79
CA SER A 25 7.19 -11.83 -3.00
C SER A 25 8.01 -11.87 -1.72
N GLY A 26 7.47 -11.40 -0.59
CA GLY A 26 8.18 -11.30 0.67
C GLY A 26 9.10 -10.08 0.79
N GLU A 27 9.08 -9.16 -0.19
CA GLU A 27 9.75 -7.86 -0.06
C GLU A 27 9.21 -7.09 1.17
N TYR A 28 7.90 -7.19 1.39
CA TYR A 28 7.26 -6.77 2.64
C TYR A 28 6.86 -7.99 3.46
N PRO A 29 7.75 -8.50 4.34
CA PRO A 29 7.42 -9.64 5.20
C PRO A 29 6.34 -9.28 6.24
N PRO A 30 5.71 -10.28 6.88
CA PRO A 30 4.78 -10.06 7.97
C PRO A 30 5.33 -9.10 9.04
N ARG A 31 4.45 -8.25 9.58
CA ARG A 31 4.77 -7.17 10.54
C ARG A 31 5.59 -6.01 9.95
N THR A 32 5.76 -5.94 8.63
CA THR A 32 6.30 -4.73 7.98
C THR A 32 5.32 -3.57 8.12
N LEU A 33 5.80 -2.41 8.57
CA LEU A 33 5.00 -1.19 8.66
C LEU A 33 4.70 -0.62 7.26
N ILE A 34 3.42 -0.48 6.95
CA ILE A 34 2.89 0.18 5.77
C ILE A 34 2.55 1.63 6.13
N SER A 35 3.54 2.51 6.00
CA SER A 35 3.41 3.94 6.32
C SER A 35 2.79 4.71 5.15
N GLU A 36 1.58 5.23 5.32
CA GLU A 36 0.91 6.02 4.27
C GLU A 36 1.73 7.24 3.85
N VAL A 37 2.41 7.90 4.80
CA VAL A 37 3.28 9.06 4.50
C VAL A 37 4.49 8.65 3.66
N GLN A 38 5.04 7.46 3.90
CA GLN A 38 6.14 6.95 3.09
C GLN A 38 5.65 6.61 1.68
N LEU A 39 4.48 5.97 1.56
CA LEU A 39 3.85 5.68 0.27
C LEU A 39 3.50 6.95 -0.52
N GLU A 40 3.03 8.01 0.13
CA GLU A 40 2.80 9.31 -0.54
C GLU A 40 4.07 9.82 -1.23
N ARG A 41 5.21 9.72 -0.54
CA ARG A 41 6.53 10.15 -1.04
C ARG A 41 7.06 9.23 -2.12
N ASP A 42 6.99 7.91 -1.90
CA ASP A 42 7.57 6.92 -2.79
C ASP A 42 6.86 6.88 -4.15
N TYR A 43 5.54 7.02 -4.15
CA TYR A 43 4.71 6.97 -5.36
C TYR A 43 4.39 8.36 -5.91
N GLY A 44 4.71 9.43 -5.19
CA GLY A 44 4.42 10.81 -5.61
C GLY A 44 2.92 11.08 -5.79
N VAL A 45 2.09 10.58 -4.88
CA VAL A 45 0.62 10.70 -4.97
C VAL A 45 0.03 11.37 -3.73
N ALA A 46 -1.18 11.91 -3.89
CA ALA A 46 -1.92 12.48 -2.78
C ALA A 46 -2.31 11.41 -1.73
N ARG A 47 -2.36 11.82 -0.46
CA ARG A 47 -2.79 10.98 0.68
C ARG A 47 -4.05 10.18 0.42
N ILE A 48 -5.07 10.78 -0.19
CA ILE A 48 -6.35 10.10 -0.43
C ILE A 48 -6.20 8.88 -1.35
N THR A 49 -5.27 8.93 -2.30
CA THR A 49 -4.94 7.82 -3.20
C THR A 49 -4.29 6.69 -2.44
N VAL A 50 -3.33 7.00 -1.56
CA VAL A 50 -2.69 6.01 -0.69
C VAL A 50 -3.72 5.38 0.25
N ARG A 51 -4.59 6.17 0.88
CA ARG A 51 -5.64 5.67 1.79
C ARG A 51 -6.60 4.70 1.11
N LYS A 52 -6.91 4.91 -0.18
CA LYS A 52 -7.71 3.97 -0.98
C LYS A 52 -6.96 2.66 -1.22
N ALA A 53 -5.69 2.74 -1.61
CA ALA A 53 -4.86 1.54 -1.81
C ALA A 53 -4.70 0.73 -0.51
N THR A 54 -4.36 1.38 0.60
CA THR A 54 -4.23 0.71 1.91
C THR A 54 -5.58 0.20 2.44
N ALA A 55 -6.70 0.84 2.09
CA ALA A 55 -8.03 0.34 2.44
C ALA A 55 -8.36 -0.95 1.71
N ALA A 56 -8.05 -1.05 0.42
CA ALA A 56 -8.23 -2.29 -0.34
C ALA A 56 -7.41 -3.45 0.27
N LEU A 57 -6.14 -3.22 0.59
CA LEU A 57 -5.31 -4.23 1.25
C LEU A 57 -5.82 -4.65 2.63
N ARG A 58 -6.46 -3.73 3.37
CA ARG A 58 -7.10 -4.03 4.67
C ARG A 58 -8.34 -4.90 4.49
N GLU A 59 -9.16 -4.60 3.49
CA GLU A 59 -10.36 -5.39 3.15
C GLU A 59 -9.98 -6.80 2.70
N GLU A 60 -8.87 -6.93 1.97
CA GLU A 60 -8.30 -8.22 1.54
C GLU A 60 -7.59 -8.98 2.67
N GLY A 61 -7.42 -8.38 3.86
CA GLY A 61 -6.74 -8.98 5.00
C GLY A 61 -5.21 -9.06 4.88
N LEU A 62 -4.62 -8.43 3.86
CA LEU A 62 -3.16 -8.43 3.63
C LEU A 62 -2.42 -7.49 4.58
N ILE A 63 -3.10 -6.48 5.11
CA ILE A 63 -2.56 -5.59 6.14
C ILE A 63 -3.60 -5.37 7.25
N THR A 64 -3.13 -5.09 8.46
CA THR A 64 -3.96 -4.78 9.62
C THR A 64 -3.54 -3.47 10.27
N THR A 65 -4.51 -2.66 10.73
CA THR A 65 -4.22 -1.43 11.46
C THR A 65 -4.16 -1.70 12.95
N THR A 66 -3.02 -1.37 13.55
CA THR A 66 -2.86 -1.31 15.00
C THR A 66 -3.07 0.15 15.46
N PRO A 67 -4.08 0.43 16.30
CA PRO A 67 -4.32 1.77 16.83
C PRO A 67 -3.05 2.39 17.44
N GLY A 68 -2.74 3.63 17.05
CA GLY A 68 -1.55 4.36 17.51
C GLY A 68 -0.22 3.93 16.88
N MET A 69 -0.18 2.83 16.14
CA MET A 69 1.06 2.26 15.58
C MET A 69 1.12 2.26 14.05
N GLY A 70 -0.04 2.30 13.38
CA GLY A 70 -0.13 2.29 11.91
C GLY A 70 -0.61 0.95 11.35
N SER A 71 -0.45 0.76 10.04
CA SER A 71 -0.85 -0.46 9.35
C SER A 71 0.35 -1.38 9.12
N PHE A 72 0.18 -2.68 9.30
CA PHE A 72 1.24 -3.67 9.18
C PHE A 72 0.82 -4.82 8.26
N VAL A 73 1.76 -5.40 7.51
CA VAL A 73 1.51 -6.62 6.74
C VAL A 73 1.07 -7.76 7.68
N ALA A 74 -0.03 -8.42 7.31
CA ALA A 74 -0.56 -9.56 8.02
C ALA A 74 0.40 -10.77 7.94
N GLY A 75 0.29 -11.67 8.91
CA GLY A 75 1.11 -12.89 8.99
C GLY A 75 0.30 -14.15 8.79
#